data_AF-A0A5N1J797-F1
#
_entry.id   AF-A0A5N1J797-F1
#
_cell.length_a   1.000
_cell.length_b   1.000
_cell.length_c   1.000
_cell.angle_alpha   90.00
_cell.angle_beta   90.00
_cell.angle_gamma   90.00
#
_symmetry.space_group_name_H-M   'P 1'
#
loop_
_entity.id
_entity.type
_entity.pdbx_description
1 polymer ?
#
loop_
_entity_poly.entity_id
_entity_poly.type
_entity_poly.pdbx_seq_one_letter_code
_entity_poly.pdbx_strand_id
1 'polypeptide(L)'
;MTDKNQYIVTTADGQTIDLTKAKALKGNNLYPFGPHNFAIYQTPDYQFVKATNRGEREIMLNYYELIPENEALDYKHPYVREDEVVDMN
;
A
#
# COMPACT_ATOMS: atom_id res chain seq x y z
N MET A 1 1.09 17.92 -21.03
CA MET A 1 0.14 17.98 -19.90
C MET A 1 0.19 16.62 -19.23
N THR A 2 0.58 16.55 -17.96
CA THR A 2 0.54 15.31 -17.19
C THR A 2 -0.92 14.96 -16.94
N ASP A 3 -1.37 13.81 -17.41
CA ASP A 3 -2.73 13.35 -17.19
C ASP A 3 -2.94 13.18 -15.67
N LYS A 4 -3.81 14.00 -15.07
CA LYS A 4 -4.02 14.05 -13.61
C LYS A 4 -4.64 12.76 -13.05
N ASN A 5 -5.00 11.82 -13.92
CA ASN A 5 -5.53 10.51 -13.55
C ASN A 5 -4.45 9.42 -13.46
N GLN A 6 -3.18 9.78 -13.71
CA GLN A 6 -2.08 8.84 -13.57
C GLN A 6 -1.66 8.67 -12.12
N TYR A 7 -1.68 7.44 -11.62
CA TYR A 7 -1.15 7.05 -10.33
C TYR A 7 0.11 6.23 -10.55
N ILE A 8 1.20 6.93 -10.85
CA ILE A 8 2.50 6.32 -11.10
C ILE A 8 3.33 6.41 -9.81
N VAL A 9 3.93 5.28 -9.42
CA VAL A 9 4.76 5.17 -8.22
C VAL A 9 6.15 4.67 -8.56
N THR A 10 7.14 5.03 -7.76
CA THR A 10 8.48 4.46 -7.81
C THR A 10 8.65 3.50 -6.64
N THR A 11 9.02 2.28 -6.97
CA THR A 11 9.29 1.22 -6.00
C THR A 11 10.69 1.37 -5.39
N ALA A 12 10.95 0.66 -4.29
CA ALA A 12 12.17 0.77 -3.52
C ALA A 12 13.45 0.39 -4.29
N ASP A 13 13.32 -0.45 -5.32
CA ASP A 13 14.40 -0.83 -6.23
C ASP A 13 14.53 0.12 -7.45
N GLY A 14 13.73 1.19 -7.49
CA GLY A 14 13.76 2.22 -8.51
C GLY A 14 12.87 1.96 -9.73
N GLN A 15 12.07 0.88 -9.74
CA GLN A 15 11.15 0.63 -10.86
C GLN A 15 9.92 1.54 -10.79
N THR A 16 9.53 2.09 -11.93
CA THR A 16 8.30 2.87 -12.08
C THR A 16 7.14 1.93 -12.42
N ILE A 17 6.07 1.98 -11.62
CA ILE A 17 4.88 1.16 -11.81
C ILE A 17 3.65 2.07 -11.97
N ASP A 18 2.81 1.78 -12.96
CA ASP A 18 1.52 2.44 -13.15
C ASP A 18 0.43 1.69 -12.38
N LEU A 19 -0.12 2.33 -11.36
CA LEU A 19 -1.22 1.82 -10.53
C LEU A 19 -2.59 2.41 -10.92
N THR A 20 -2.70 3.22 -11.98
CA THR A 20 -3.96 3.86 -12.40
C THR A 20 -5.10 2.87 -12.60
N LYS A 21 -4.80 1.68 -13.11
CA LYS A 21 -5.78 0.61 -13.36
C LYS A 21 -5.58 -0.58 -12.43
N ALA A 22 -4.78 -0.43 -11.38
CA ALA A 22 -4.52 -1.52 -10.46
C ALA A 22 -5.74 -1.81 -9.58
N LYS A 23 -6.00 -3.09 -9.34
CA LYS A 23 -7.00 -3.55 -8.39
C LYS A 23 -6.40 -3.55 -6.99
N ALA A 24 -7.03 -2.84 -6.05
CA ALA A 24 -6.71 -3.00 -4.63
C ALA A 24 -7.25 -4.35 -4.15
N LEU A 25 -6.36 -5.22 -3.66
CA LEU A 25 -6.69 -6.53 -3.12
C LEU A 25 -7.00 -6.47 -1.63
N LYS A 26 -6.18 -5.71 -0.90
CA LYS A 26 -6.26 -5.52 0.56
C LYS A 26 -5.74 -4.13 0.90
N GLY A 27 -6.12 -3.60 2.05
CA GLY A 27 -5.54 -2.37 2.58
C GLY A 27 -6.27 -1.87 3.82
N ASN A 28 -5.71 -0.83 4.43
CA ASN A 28 -6.31 -0.13 5.55
C ASN A 28 -6.33 1.37 5.27
N ASN A 29 -7.38 1.86 4.63
CA ASN A 29 -7.54 3.30 4.33
C ASN A 29 -8.40 4.05 5.37
N LEU A 30 -8.92 3.35 6.40
CA LEU A 30 -9.74 3.97 7.45
C LEU A 30 -8.94 5.00 8.24
N TYR A 31 -7.63 4.76 8.37
CA TYR A 31 -6.68 5.68 8.98
C TYR A 31 -5.54 5.92 7.98
N PRO A 32 -5.60 7.04 7.24
CA PRO A 32 -4.74 7.24 6.08
C PRO A 32 -3.30 7.59 6.45
N PHE A 33 -2.99 7.91 7.71
CA PHE A 33 -1.66 8.40 8.11
C PHE A 33 -1.06 7.57 9.23
N GLY A 34 0.22 7.26 9.13
CA GLY A 34 0.97 6.48 10.10
C GLY A 34 1.17 5.02 9.69
N PRO A 35 1.98 4.26 10.46
CA PRO A 35 2.58 3.00 10.01
C PRO A 35 1.59 1.86 9.81
N HIS A 36 0.35 1.99 10.26
CA HIS A 36 -0.73 1.01 10.07
C HIS A 36 -1.41 1.11 8.70
N ASN A 37 -1.16 2.18 7.92
CA ASN A 37 -1.71 2.32 6.58
C ASN A 37 -0.89 1.49 5.58
N PHE A 38 -1.59 0.63 4.85
CA PHE A 38 -1.03 -0.17 3.77
C PHE A 38 -2.08 -0.42 2.70
N ALA A 39 -1.60 -0.77 1.51
CA ALA A 39 -2.43 -1.31 0.43
C ALA A 39 -1.64 -2.35 -0.37
N ILE A 40 -2.34 -3.37 -0.86
CA ILE A 40 -1.81 -4.36 -1.79
C ILE A 40 -2.55 -4.16 -3.11
N TYR A 41 -1.80 -3.88 -4.17
CA TYR A 41 -2.31 -3.65 -5.52
C TYR A 41 -1.93 -4.79 -6.44
N GLN A 42 -2.81 -5.12 -7.37
CA GLN A 42 -2.53 -5.97 -8.53
C GLN A 42 -2.67 -5.14 -9.80
N THR A 43 -1.61 -5.04 -10.60
CA THR A 43 -1.65 -4.35 -11.88
C THR A 43 -2.36 -5.19 -12.96
N PRO A 44 -2.80 -4.59 -14.09
CA PRO A 44 -3.34 -5.34 -15.22
C PRO A 44 -2.36 -6.38 -15.80
N ASP A 45 -1.06 -6.15 -15.64
CA ASP A 45 0.02 -7.04 -16.11
C ASP A 45 0.38 -8.11 -15.07
N TYR A 46 -0.49 -8.35 -14.08
CA TYR A 46 -0.31 -9.35 -13.02
C TYR A 46 0.93 -9.14 -12.14
N GLN A 47 1.37 -7.89 -11.97
CA GLN A 47 2.36 -7.53 -10.97
C GLN A 47 1.67 -7.17 -9.65
N PHE A 48 2.32 -7.48 -8.53
CA PHE A 48 1.79 -7.21 -7.20
C PHE A 48 2.67 -6.17 -6.50
N VAL A 49 2.04 -5.10 -6.02
CA VAL A 49 2.72 -4.00 -5.35
C VAL A 49 2.20 -3.87 -3.93
N LYS A 50 3.11 -3.93 -2.97
CA LYS A 50 2.87 -3.58 -1.57
C LYS A 50 3.19 -2.12 -1.38
N ALA A 51 2.19 -1.35 -0.96
CA ALA A 51 2.34 0.04 -0.58
C ALA A 51 2.17 0.15 0.93
N THR A 52 3.10 0.84 1.61
CA THR A 52 3.03 1.09 3.05
C THR A 52 3.32 2.54 3.37
N ASN A 53 2.86 2.95 4.54
CA ASN A 53 3.33 4.14 5.21
C ASN A 53 4.47 3.77 6.18
N ARG A 54 5.62 4.42 6.07
CA ARG A 54 6.78 4.21 6.96
C ARG A 54 6.85 5.19 8.14
N GLY A 55 5.70 5.62 8.65
CA GLY A 55 5.58 6.51 9.80
C GLY A 55 5.38 7.99 9.46
N GLU A 56 5.08 8.30 8.20
CA GLU A 56 4.79 9.66 7.75
C GLU A 56 3.38 10.09 8.16
N ARG A 57 3.29 11.30 8.70
CA ARG A 57 2.04 11.88 9.21
C ARG A 57 1.22 12.59 8.14
N GLU A 58 1.83 12.93 7.02
CA GLU A 58 1.22 13.78 5.98
C GLU A 58 1.05 13.06 4.64
N ILE A 59 1.67 11.89 4.48
CA ILE A 59 1.64 11.11 3.24
C ILE A 59 0.96 9.79 3.54
N MET A 60 0.01 9.38 2.69
CA MET A 60 -0.76 8.16 2.96
C MET A 60 0.08 6.90 2.81
N LEU A 61 0.67 6.70 1.64
CA LEU A 61 1.54 5.58 1.30
C LEU A 61 2.80 6.17 0.66
N ASN A 62 3.94 5.97 1.30
CA ASN A 62 5.21 6.60 0.91
C ASN A 62 6.28 5.59 0.51
N TYR A 63 5.96 4.30 0.56
CA TYR A 63 6.90 3.24 0.25
C TYR A 63 6.21 2.14 -0.55
N TYR A 64 6.85 1.72 -1.64
CA TYR A 64 6.28 0.79 -2.60
C TYR A 64 7.29 -0.31 -2.91
N GLU A 65 6.84 -1.56 -2.92
CA GLU A 65 7.67 -2.73 -3.22
C GLU A 65 6.92 -3.64 -4.18
N LEU A 66 7.61 -4.15 -5.20
CA LEU A 66 7.15 -5.33 -5.90
C LEU A 66 7.29 -6.53 -4.99
N ILE A 67 6.21 -7.29 -4.85
CA ILE A 67 6.18 -8.50 -4.04
C ILE A 67 5.69 -9.69 -4.87
N PRO A 68 6.06 -10.92 -4.52
CA PRO A 68 5.49 -12.12 -5.13
C PRO A 68 3.98 -12.24 -4.88
N GLU A 69 3.27 -12.94 -5.77
CA GLU A 69 1.82 -13.18 -5.66
C GLU A 69 1.43 -13.83 -4.33
N ASN A 70 2.14 -14.85 -3.89
CA ASN A 70 1.87 -15.54 -2.63
C ASN A 70 2.00 -14.59 -1.44
N GLU A 71 3.03 -13.73 -1.41
CA GLU A 71 3.16 -12.70 -0.37
C GLU A 71 1.98 -11.73 -0.41
N ALA A 72 1.51 -11.33 -1.59
CA ALA A 72 0.40 -10.39 -1.74
C ALA A 72 -0.92 -10.97 -1.23
N LEU A 73 -1.20 -12.23 -1.57
CA LEU A 73 -2.42 -12.93 -1.18
C LEU A 73 -2.44 -13.26 0.32
N ASP A 74 -1.29 -13.60 0.91
CA ASP A 74 -1.16 -13.97 2.31
C ASP A 74 -0.73 -12.81 3.22
N TYR A 75 -0.60 -11.58 2.68
CA TYR A 75 -0.06 -10.44 3.40
C TYR A 75 -0.83 -10.18 4.71
N LYS A 76 -0.06 -10.09 5.80
CA LYS A 76 -0.50 -9.65 7.13
C LYS A 76 0.33 -8.45 7.54
N HIS A 77 -0.32 -7.31 7.70
CA HIS A 77 0.35 -6.09 8.10
C HIS A 77 0.75 -6.16 9.58
N PRO A 78 2.01 -5.84 9.95
CA PRO A 78 2.48 -6.01 11.33
C PRO A 78 1.96 -4.95 12.30
N TYR A 79 1.52 -3.80 11.79
CA TYR A 79 1.01 -2.71 12.61
C TYR A 79 -0.52 -2.74 12.65
N VAL A 80 -1.07 -2.71 13.85
CA VAL A 80 -2.49 -2.49 14.13
C VAL A 80 -2.64 -1.16 14.84
N ARG A 81 -3.84 -0.56 14.81
CA ARG A 81 -4.04 0.71 15.52
C ARG A 81 -4.04 0.46 17.02
N GLU A 82 -3.30 1.27 17.78
CA GLU A 82 -3.25 1.14 19.25
C GLU A 82 -4.64 1.34 19.91
N ASP A 83 -5.49 2.19 19.34
CA ASP A 83 -6.87 2.41 19.80
C ASP A 83 -7.80 1.20 19.58
N GLU A 84 -7.40 0.22 18.76
CA GLU A 84 -8.14 -1.03 18.54
C GLU A 84 -7.85 -2.07 19.63
N VAL A 85 -6.78 -1.87 20.43
CA VAL A 85 -6.33 -2.80 21.47
C VAL A 85 -6.96 -2.48 22.84
N VAL A 86 -7.78 -1.43 22.95
CA VAL A 86 -8.33 -0.93 24.22
C VAL A 86 -9.57 -1.71 24.69
N ASP A 87 -10.22 -2.51 23.84
CA ASP A 87 -11.45 -3.25 24.15
C ASP A 87 -11.24 -4.78 24.32
N MET A 88 -10.14 -5.20 24.95
CA MET A 88 -9.92 -6.60 25.34
C MET A 88 -9.46 -6.77 26.80
N ASN A 89 -10.08 -6.05 27.74
CA ASN A 89 -10.00 -6.34 29.18
C ASN A 89 -11.37 -6.31 29.85
#